data_AF-A0AAP6MJF0-F1
#
_entry.id   AF-A0AAP6MJF0-F1
#
_cell.length_a   1.000
_cell.length_b   1.000
_cell.length_c   1.000
_cell.angle_alpha   90.00
_cell.angle_beta   90.00
_cell.angle_gamma   90.00
#
_symmetry.space_group_name_H-M   'P 1'
#
loop_
_entity.id
_entity.type
_entity.pdbx_description
1 polymer ?
#
loop_
_entity_poly.entity_id
_entity_poly.type
_entity_poly.pdbx_seq_one_letter_code
_entity_poly.pdbx_strand_id
1 'polypeptide(L)'
;MRRLIASLLLMISPALSVAEVSALSEVSTLARSGATELALGLMDRHQPALQEDPVAWMQWERERLFLYRSRAQWQALADRAAEHPRGLHPEFMRWAQGERARALLALGRDEEARTVLREQIWFSDPGERLPRWRQMIVESHLEGGDSEAARSALRRLRQDHGDDDGETRVMEARLYLQQGQGREALAVLEALPEDEHRPLRLAARLAADSAQAGDVLSDAIRFGFDDQTPALDRRLTWSVAAQAAEKTGNRSARIGALERGLGLYDEGGRVDPVFSLAPEQLWAAYQDFGERLGNEAQILVGDDPMWFELAESYADSEPVKTRALLSVIAFNSFETKQRERAHGELAATLVNRREGPAIIRQLYLESGHFQALDSIPQTVRYLLADLVMEEADIPLASRLMRGLDKAPDGVEELDWGLRRARVLLLGGAREEGLSALDALFDKDVEDFPVERVLQVLFDLQNMGDHEPALAYLKRLLEKDLEDRQHREILFWMAESAEGMGDRLEAARLYLRSAGFHDPFSMDQWAQTARYRAADALADAGLTEDARRLYQSLLNATEDEARRSVLRNRIQRLRLQPASPPGPEIDP
;
A
#
# COMPACT_ATOMS: atom_id res chain seq x y z
N MET A 1 60.63 39.12 -40.07
CA MET A 1 59.53 40.08 -39.90
C MET A 1 58.26 39.27 -39.69
N ARG A 2 57.74 39.25 -38.45
CA ARG A 2 56.34 39.03 -38.01
C ARG A 2 55.46 37.91 -38.62
N ARG A 3 54.97 37.08 -37.67
CA ARG A 3 53.59 36.53 -37.51
C ARG A 3 53.18 35.40 -38.48
N LEU A 4 52.31 34.44 -38.18
CA LEU A 4 51.60 33.88 -36.99
C LEU A 4 50.79 32.72 -37.60
N ILE A 5 50.86 31.47 -37.12
CA ILE A 5 49.70 30.53 -37.05
C ILE A 5 50.02 29.50 -35.96
N ALA A 6 49.33 29.61 -34.82
CA ALA A 6 49.23 28.56 -33.82
C ALA A 6 47.84 27.93 -33.96
N SER A 7 47.80 26.65 -34.32
CA SER A 7 46.57 25.85 -34.36
C SER A 7 46.34 25.22 -33.00
N LEU A 8 45.34 25.74 -32.29
CA LEU A 8 44.81 25.20 -31.05
C LEU A 8 43.87 24.03 -31.38
N LEU A 9 44.19 22.82 -30.93
CA LEU A 9 43.24 21.69 -30.90
C LEU A 9 42.25 21.96 -29.76
N LEU A 10 41.00 22.26 -30.11
CA LEU A 10 39.88 22.40 -29.18
C LEU A 10 39.29 21.00 -28.93
N MET A 11 39.37 20.54 -27.68
CA MET A 11 38.53 19.45 -27.15
C MET A 11 37.08 19.93 -27.18
N ILE A 12 36.22 19.27 -27.95
CA ILE A 12 34.78 19.54 -27.99
C ILE A 12 34.14 18.70 -26.88
N SER A 13 33.77 19.34 -25.77
CA SER A 13 32.75 18.83 -24.86
C SER A 13 31.37 19.16 -25.45
N PRO A 14 30.40 18.23 -25.49
CA PRO A 14 29.03 18.59 -25.85
C PRO A 14 28.45 19.46 -24.73
N ALA A 15 28.00 20.66 -25.08
CA ALA A 15 27.30 21.56 -24.18
C ALA A 15 25.81 21.17 -24.17
N LEU A 16 25.29 20.83 -22.98
CA LEU A 16 23.86 20.67 -22.73
C LEU A 16 23.11 21.95 -23.14
N SER A 17 21.90 21.79 -23.70
CA SER A 17 21.03 22.93 -23.97
C SER A 17 20.53 23.55 -22.65
N VAL A 18 20.47 24.88 -22.57
CA VAL A 18 20.02 25.61 -21.36
C VAL A 18 18.58 25.25 -20.96
N ALA A 19 17.75 24.85 -21.94
CA ALA A 19 16.36 24.46 -21.70
C ALA A 19 16.23 23.10 -20.98
N GLU A 20 17.06 22.12 -21.33
CA GLU A 20 17.03 20.78 -20.70
C GLU A 20 17.55 20.80 -19.26
N VAL A 21 18.57 21.61 -18.99
CA VAL A 21 19.08 21.84 -17.62
C VAL A 21 18.00 22.49 -16.74
N SER A 22 17.22 23.42 -17.31
CA SER A 22 16.10 24.05 -16.61
C SER A 22 14.98 23.05 -16.29
N ALA A 23 14.63 22.17 -17.22
CA ALA A 23 13.57 21.18 -17.05
C ALA A 23 13.93 20.09 -16.02
N LEU A 24 15.17 19.57 -16.03
CA LEU A 24 15.61 18.60 -15.02
C LEU A 24 15.67 19.24 -13.61
N SER A 25 16.11 20.50 -13.52
CA SER A 25 16.10 21.25 -12.25
C SER A 25 14.68 21.44 -11.69
N GLU A 26 13.69 21.66 -12.56
CA GLU A 26 12.28 21.77 -12.19
C GLU A 26 11.75 20.44 -11.64
N VAL A 27 12.03 19.32 -12.34
CA VAL A 27 11.69 17.96 -11.90
C VAL A 27 12.27 17.65 -10.51
N SER A 28 13.55 17.93 -10.29
CA SER A 28 14.19 17.73 -8.98
C SER A 28 13.58 18.60 -7.88
N THR A 29 13.14 19.81 -8.21
CA THR A 29 12.48 20.71 -7.24
C THR A 29 11.10 20.19 -6.86
N LEU A 30 10.31 19.74 -7.84
CA LEU A 30 8.99 19.14 -7.62
C LEU A 30 9.07 17.87 -6.76
N ALA A 31 10.06 17.01 -7.03
CA ALA A 31 10.28 15.84 -6.21
C ALA A 31 10.64 16.19 -4.76
N ARG A 32 11.53 17.17 -4.55
CA ARG A 32 11.91 17.65 -3.21
C ARG A 32 10.77 18.34 -2.47
N SER A 33 9.80 18.92 -3.19
CA SER A 33 8.57 19.47 -2.60
C SER A 33 7.48 18.43 -2.38
N GLY A 34 7.77 17.13 -2.57
CA GLY A 34 6.86 16.02 -2.30
C GLY A 34 6.02 15.55 -3.48
N ALA A 35 6.06 16.23 -4.63
CA ALA A 35 5.28 15.91 -5.83
C ALA A 35 6.02 14.89 -6.73
N THR A 36 6.41 13.74 -6.16
CA THR A 36 7.26 12.76 -6.84
C THR A 36 6.58 12.08 -8.04
N GLU A 37 5.29 11.76 -7.96
CA GLU A 37 4.57 11.16 -9.10
C GLU A 37 4.43 12.14 -10.28
N LEU A 38 4.20 13.43 -9.99
CA LEU A 38 4.23 14.47 -11.01
C LEU A 38 5.63 14.61 -11.63
N ALA A 39 6.67 14.57 -10.80
CA ALA A 39 8.05 14.62 -11.27
C ALA A 39 8.36 13.44 -12.21
N LEU A 40 8.01 12.20 -11.83
CA LEU A 40 8.19 11.00 -12.66
C LEU A 40 7.39 11.09 -13.98
N GLY A 41 6.13 11.55 -13.92
CA GLY A 41 5.31 11.74 -15.12
C GLY A 41 5.86 12.82 -16.06
N LEU A 42 6.50 13.86 -15.55
CA LEU A 42 7.21 14.85 -16.37
C LEU A 42 8.47 14.25 -17.00
N MET A 43 9.19 13.37 -16.29
CA MET A 43 10.34 12.66 -16.85
C MET A 43 9.96 11.78 -18.04
N ASP A 44 8.81 11.11 -18.00
CA ASP A 44 8.32 10.30 -19.13
C ASP A 44 8.00 11.13 -20.38
N ARG A 45 7.66 12.40 -20.21
CA ARG A 45 7.32 13.31 -21.32
C ARG A 45 8.50 14.09 -21.86
N HIS A 46 9.45 14.44 -21.00
CA HIS A 46 10.49 15.43 -21.30
C HIS A 46 11.92 14.87 -21.36
N GLN A 47 12.14 13.61 -20.97
CA GLN A 47 13.45 12.99 -21.12
C GLN A 47 13.86 12.98 -22.61
N PRO A 48 15.04 13.52 -22.98
CA PRO A 48 15.49 13.58 -24.37
C PRO A 48 15.70 12.17 -24.93
N ALA A 49 15.67 11.99 -26.26
CA ALA A 49 15.98 10.68 -26.83
C ALA A 49 17.49 10.37 -26.69
N LEU A 50 17.84 9.09 -26.45
CA LEU A 50 19.24 8.68 -26.26
C LEU A 50 20.12 9.03 -27.47
N GLN A 51 19.57 8.95 -28.69
CA GLN A 51 20.30 9.25 -29.91
C GLN A 51 20.55 10.76 -30.11
N GLU A 52 19.75 11.61 -29.47
CA GLU A 52 19.84 13.07 -29.60
C GLU A 52 20.85 13.65 -28.61
N ASP A 53 20.70 13.32 -27.32
CA ASP A 53 21.66 13.71 -26.27
C ASP A 53 21.88 12.56 -25.27
N PRO A 54 22.91 11.73 -25.48
CA PRO A 54 23.22 10.62 -24.58
C PRO A 54 23.58 11.08 -23.16
N VAL A 55 24.20 12.25 -23.01
CA VAL A 55 24.65 12.75 -21.70
C VAL A 55 23.46 13.24 -20.89
N ALA A 56 22.58 14.03 -21.51
CA ALA A 56 21.33 14.47 -20.90
C ALA A 56 20.46 13.25 -20.53
N TRP A 57 20.27 12.30 -21.44
CA TRP A 57 19.50 11.08 -21.16
C TRP A 57 19.99 10.37 -19.89
N MET A 58 21.31 10.18 -19.75
CA MET A 58 21.91 9.53 -18.58
C MET A 58 21.75 10.34 -17.29
N GLN A 59 21.73 11.67 -17.35
CA GLN A 59 21.47 12.52 -16.17
C GLN A 59 20.03 12.41 -15.69
N TRP A 60 19.07 12.43 -16.61
CA TRP A 60 17.65 12.21 -16.29
C TRP A 60 17.43 10.81 -15.71
N GLU A 61 18.07 9.80 -16.30
CA GLU A 61 17.93 8.42 -15.80
C GLU A 61 18.55 8.26 -14.40
N ARG A 62 19.65 8.97 -14.10
CA ARG A 62 20.22 9.01 -12.73
C ARG A 62 19.24 9.57 -11.71
N GLU A 63 18.62 10.69 -12.05
CA GLU A 63 17.63 11.32 -11.17
C GLU A 63 16.41 10.41 -10.98
N ARG A 64 15.93 9.74 -12.05
CA ARG A 64 14.81 8.80 -11.99
C ARG A 64 15.07 7.66 -11.01
N LEU A 65 16.22 6.98 -11.13
CA LEU A 65 16.58 5.89 -10.21
C LEU A 65 16.80 6.41 -8.78
N PHE A 66 17.32 7.63 -8.62
CA PHE A 66 17.40 8.29 -7.31
C PHE A 66 16.01 8.52 -6.69
N LEU A 67 15.03 8.98 -7.47
CA LEU A 67 13.66 9.18 -7.01
C LEU A 67 13.03 7.86 -6.56
N TYR A 68 13.15 6.79 -7.36
CA TYR A 68 12.66 5.46 -6.97
C TYR A 68 13.29 4.99 -5.66
N ARG A 69 14.62 5.14 -5.52
CA ARG A 69 15.34 4.79 -4.29
C ARG A 69 14.86 5.60 -3.09
N SER A 70 14.69 6.91 -3.25
CA SER A 70 14.28 7.82 -2.16
C SER A 70 12.88 7.53 -1.62
N ARG A 71 12.05 6.88 -2.44
CA ARG A 71 10.68 6.46 -2.09
C ARG A 71 10.55 4.96 -1.81
N ALA A 72 11.67 4.24 -1.70
CA ALA A 72 11.68 2.79 -1.53
C ALA A 72 10.87 2.03 -2.61
N GLN A 73 10.74 2.60 -3.82
CA GLN A 73 10.09 1.95 -4.98
C GLN A 73 11.08 0.96 -5.63
N TRP A 74 11.50 -0.04 -4.85
CA TRP A 74 12.59 -0.95 -5.20
C TRP A 74 12.28 -1.79 -6.44
N GLN A 75 11.04 -2.25 -6.61
CA GLN A 75 10.63 -3.02 -7.79
C GLN A 75 10.76 -2.20 -9.07
N ALA A 76 10.23 -0.97 -9.09
CA ALA A 76 10.34 -0.06 -10.22
C ALA A 76 11.81 0.27 -10.55
N LEU A 77 12.65 0.47 -9.52
CA LEU A 77 14.09 0.68 -9.70
C LEU A 77 14.75 -0.54 -10.35
N ALA A 78 14.49 -1.74 -9.81
CA ALA A 78 15.10 -2.98 -10.30
C ALA A 78 14.72 -3.28 -11.75
N ASP A 79 13.44 -3.11 -12.11
CA ASP A 79 12.95 -3.32 -13.47
C ASP A 79 13.52 -2.28 -14.44
N ARG A 80 13.48 -1.01 -14.06
CA ARG A 80 14.03 0.08 -14.89
C ARG A 80 15.53 -0.05 -15.12
N ALA A 81 16.28 -0.49 -14.11
CA ALA A 81 17.72 -0.71 -14.21
C ALA A 81 18.10 -2.07 -14.85
N ALA A 82 17.13 -2.96 -15.11
CA ALA A 82 17.34 -4.16 -15.92
C ALA A 82 17.29 -3.84 -17.41
N GLU A 83 16.47 -2.87 -17.80
CA GLU A 83 16.21 -2.51 -19.19
C GLU A 83 17.02 -1.27 -19.62
N HIS A 84 17.93 -1.47 -20.56
CA HIS A 84 18.83 -0.41 -21.02
C HIS A 84 18.91 -0.37 -22.54
N PRO A 85 18.75 0.80 -23.17
CA PRO A 85 18.96 0.93 -24.60
C PRO A 85 20.42 0.59 -24.99
N ARG A 86 20.61 0.11 -26.22
CA ARG A 86 21.95 -0.19 -26.75
C ARG A 86 22.76 1.11 -26.95
N GLY A 87 24.07 1.04 -26.69
CA GLY A 87 25.01 2.15 -26.94
C GLY A 87 25.28 3.06 -25.75
N LEU A 88 24.80 2.72 -24.55
CA LEU A 88 25.10 3.46 -23.32
C LEU A 88 26.58 3.38 -22.93
N HIS A 89 27.05 4.43 -22.25
CA HIS A 89 28.41 4.48 -21.75
C HIS A 89 28.64 3.36 -20.71
N PRO A 90 29.72 2.56 -20.81
CA PRO A 90 29.95 1.41 -19.91
C PRO A 90 29.95 1.78 -18.42
N GLU A 91 30.42 2.97 -18.07
CA GLU A 91 30.42 3.43 -16.67
C GLU A 91 29.02 3.67 -16.12
N PHE A 92 28.11 4.21 -16.94
CA PHE A 92 26.71 4.40 -16.55
C PHE A 92 26.04 3.04 -16.35
N MET A 93 26.28 2.10 -17.27
CA MET A 93 25.76 0.73 -17.16
C MET A 93 26.20 0.06 -15.86
N ARG A 94 27.49 0.15 -15.51
CA ARG A 94 28.01 -0.38 -14.23
C ARG A 94 27.32 0.27 -13.03
N TRP A 95 27.18 1.59 -13.04
CA TRP A 95 26.49 2.30 -11.97
C TRP A 95 25.03 1.85 -11.84
N ALA A 96 24.30 1.77 -12.95
CA ALA A 96 22.90 1.34 -12.98
C ALA A 96 22.73 -0.12 -12.51
N GLN A 97 23.62 -1.04 -12.91
CA GLN A 97 23.62 -2.41 -12.39
C GLN A 97 23.92 -2.48 -10.89
N GLY A 98 24.76 -1.58 -10.36
CA GLY A 98 24.97 -1.44 -8.92
C GLY A 98 23.70 -0.98 -8.19
N GLU A 99 22.95 -0.04 -8.76
CA GLU A 99 21.64 0.39 -8.23
C GLU A 99 20.61 -0.74 -8.32
N ARG A 100 20.58 -1.50 -9.42
CA ARG A 100 19.73 -2.68 -9.58
C ARG A 100 20.01 -3.71 -8.51
N ALA A 101 21.29 -4.07 -8.30
CA ALA A 101 21.68 -5.02 -7.27
C ALA A 101 21.23 -4.56 -5.88
N ARG A 102 21.33 -3.25 -5.57
CA ARG A 102 20.83 -2.70 -4.30
C ARG A 102 19.32 -2.85 -4.16
N ALA A 103 18.57 -2.55 -5.21
CA ALA A 103 17.12 -2.72 -5.19
C ALA A 103 16.72 -4.18 -5.06
N LEU A 104 17.41 -5.10 -5.74
CA LEU A 104 17.20 -6.54 -5.60
C LEU A 104 17.47 -7.03 -4.17
N LEU A 105 18.53 -6.53 -3.52
CA LEU A 105 18.79 -6.80 -2.11
C LEU A 105 17.66 -6.27 -1.22
N ALA A 106 17.20 -5.04 -1.43
CA ALA A 106 16.08 -4.47 -0.68
C ALA A 106 14.77 -5.26 -0.86
N LEU A 107 14.59 -5.93 -2.00
CA LEU A 107 13.46 -6.82 -2.29
C LEU A 107 13.64 -8.25 -1.74
N GLY A 108 14.76 -8.57 -1.07
CA GLY A 108 15.08 -9.93 -0.64
C GLY A 108 15.46 -10.89 -1.78
N ARG A 109 15.68 -10.38 -3.00
CA ARG A 109 16.07 -11.16 -4.19
C ARG A 109 17.59 -11.35 -4.25
N ASP A 110 18.09 -11.99 -3.19
CA ASP A 110 19.51 -12.11 -2.88
C ASP A 110 20.34 -12.83 -3.96
N GLU A 111 19.82 -13.90 -4.53
CA GLU A 111 20.51 -14.65 -5.59
C GLU A 111 20.67 -13.83 -6.88
N GLU A 112 19.64 -13.09 -7.26
CA GLU A 112 19.66 -12.22 -8.44
C GLU A 112 20.62 -11.06 -8.25
N ALA A 113 20.61 -10.43 -7.07
CA ALA A 113 21.57 -9.39 -6.73
C ALA A 113 23.01 -9.89 -6.84
N ARG A 114 23.30 -11.08 -6.29
CA ARG A 114 24.63 -11.70 -6.39
C ARG A 114 25.02 -12.03 -7.83
N THR A 115 24.07 -12.46 -8.66
CA THR A 115 24.33 -12.74 -10.08
C THR A 115 24.76 -11.47 -10.80
N VAL A 116 24.00 -10.38 -10.64
CA VAL A 116 24.33 -9.06 -11.20
C VAL A 116 25.72 -8.60 -10.73
N LEU A 117 25.99 -8.64 -9.41
CA LEU A 117 27.26 -8.18 -8.85
C LEU A 117 28.46 -9.01 -9.33
N ARG A 118 28.33 -10.34 -9.37
CA ARG A 118 29.41 -11.23 -9.84
C ARG A 118 29.72 -10.97 -11.31
N GLU A 119 28.71 -10.82 -12.15
CA GLU A 119 28.90 -10.49 -13.56
C GLU A 119 29.67 -9.17 -13.72
N GLN A 120 29.29 -8.13 -12.98
CA GLN A 120 29.98 -6.85 -13.03
C GLN A 120 31.41 -6.91 -12.49
N ILE A 121 31.69 -7.73 -11.47
CA ILE A 121 33.04 -7.90 -10.90
C ILE A 121 33.96 -8.68 -11.86
N TRP A 122 33.45 -9.72 -12.52
CA TRP A 122 34.28 -10.62 -13.34
C TRP A 122 34.44 -10.16 -14.79
N PHE A 123 33.41 -9.53 -15.37
CA PHE A 123 33.39 -9.19 -16.79
C PHE A 123 33.49 -7.69 -17.07
N SER A 124 33.60 -6.86 -16.04
CA SER A 124 33.81 -5.41 -16.18
C SER A 124 34.95 -4.93 -15.27
N ASP A 125 35.36 -3.67 -15.45
CA ASP A 125 36.26 -2.99 -14.51
C ASP A 125 35.43 -2.31 -13.40
N PRO A 126 35.35 -2.88 -12.19
CA PRO A 126 34.54 -2.33 -11.10
C PRO A 126 35.11 -1.01 -10.56
N GLY A 127 36.41 -0.74 -10.74
CA GLY A 127 37.10 0.43 -10.18
C GLY A 127 36.80 0.64 -8.69
N GLU A 128 36.48 1.88 -8.32
CA GLU A 128 36.18 2.29 -6.94
C GLU A 128 34.90 1.67 -6.35
N ARG A 129 34.08 0.99 -7.15
CA ARG A 129 32.82 0.36 -6.69
C ARG A 129 33.04 -1.03 -6.11
N LEU A 130 34.20 -1.65 -6.36
CA LEU A 130 34.50 -3.01 -5.91
C LEU A 130 34.27 -3.24 -4.41
N PRO A 131 34.73 -2.37 -3.48
CA PRO A 131 34.49 -2.57 -2.05
C PRO A 131 33.00 -2.66 -1.72
N ARG A 132 32.20 -1.70 -2.24
CA ARG A 132 30.76 -1.67 -1.97
C ARG A 132 30.04 -2.89 -2.55
N TRP A 133 30.43 -3.35 -3.75
CA TRP A 133 29.86 -4.55 -4.35
C TRP A 133 30.23 -5.82 -3.58
N ARG A 134 31.46 -5.90 -3.04
CA ARG A 134 31.86 -7.01 -2.17
C ARG A 134 31.09 -7.00 -0.86
N GLN A 135 30.91 -5.84 -0.23
CA GLN A 135 30.05 -5.67 0.95
C GLN A 135 28.63 -6.16 0.67
N MET A 136 28.02 -5.73 -0.44
CA MET A 136 26.68 -6.18 -0.85
C MET A 136 26.58 -7.71 -1.05
N ILE A 137 27.64 -8.37 -1.53
CA ILE A 137 27.69 -9.83 -1.62
C ILE A 137 27.74 -10.47 -0.22
N VAL A 138 28.50 -9.90 0.71
CA VAL A 138 28.56 -10.39 2.11
C VAL A 138 27.20 -10.20 2.79
N GLU A 139 26.62 -9.01 2.70
CA GLU A 139 25.28 -8.67 3.19
C GLU A 139 24.26 -9.71 2.68
N SER A 140 24.26 -9.96 1.37
CA SER A 140 23.36 -10.95 0.76
C SER A 140 23.50 -12.37 1.31
N HIS A 141 24.72 -12.82 1.63
CA HIS A 141 24.93 -14.15 2.21
C HIS A 141 24.57 -14.21 3.69
N LEU A 142 24.88 -13.15 4.45
CA LEU A 142 24.48 -13.04 5.85
C LEU A 142 22.96 -13.06 5.98
N GLU A 143 22.26 -12.33 5.14
CA GLU A 143 20.81 -12.22 5.21
C GLU A 143 20.11 -13.49 4.74
N GLY A 144 20.68 -14.19 3.75
CA GLY A 144 20.26 -15.53 3.37
C GLY A 144 20.62 -16.64 4.37
N GLY A 145 21.36 -16.34 5.45
CA GLY A 145 21.79 -17.32 6.45
C GLY A 145 22.85 -18.33 5.98
N ASP A 146 23.48 -18.12 4.82
CA ASP A 146 24.56 -18.97 4.32
C ASP A 146 25.89 -18.55 4.93
N SER A 147 26.14 -19.01 6.16
CA SER A 147 27.29 -18.60 6.93
C SER A 147 28.63 -19.05 6.32
N GLU A 148 28.67 -20.14 5.54
CA GLU A 148 29.91 -20.57 4.88
C GLU A 148 30.25 -19.68 3.68
N ALA A 149 29.27 -19.38 2.83
CA ALA A 149 29.47 -18.44 1.74
C ALA A 149 29.75 -17.02 2.24
N ALA A 150 29.06 -16.58 3.31
CA ALA A 150 29.32 -15.30 3.97
C ALA A 150 30.77 -15.23 4.49
N ARG A 151 31.25 -16.28 5.17
CA ARG A 151 32.65 -16.36 5.63
C ARG A 151 33.64 -16.26 4.47
N SER A 152 33.38 -16.97 3.37
CA SER A 152 34.24 -16.90 2.18
C SER A 152 34.25 -15.51 1.54
N ALA A 153 33.09 -14.88 1.38
CA ALA A 153 32.95 -13.53 0.84
C ALA A 153 33.63 -12.49 1.73
N LEU A 154 33.47 -12.60 3.06
CA LEU A 154 34.08 -11.70 4.04
C LEU A 154 35.61 -11.81 4.04
N ARG A 155 36.16 -13.03 3.97
CA ARG A 155 37.62 -13.21 3.79
C ARG A 155 38.11 -12.54 2.52
N ARG A 156 37.35 -12.60 1.43
CA ARG A 156 37.72 -11.95 0.18
C ARG A 156 37.69 -10.43 0.30
N LEU A 157 36.66 -9.87 0.94
CA LEU A 157 36.57 -8.44 1.23
C LEU A 157 37.80 -7.96 2.03
N ARG A 158 38.18 -8.68 3.08
CA ARG A 158 39.36 -8.38 3.91
C ARG A 158 40.68 -8.48 3.15
N GLN A 159 40.83 -9.48 2.27
CA GLN A 159 42.02 -9.59 1.42
C GLN A 159 42.15 -8.40 0.46
N ASP A 160 41.04 -7.92 -0.08
CA ASP A 160 41.02 -6.84 -1.07
C ASP A 160 41.14 -5.43 -0.41
N HIS A 161 40.66 -5.26 0.84
CA HIS A 161 40.49 -3.94 1.46
C HIS A 161 40.96 -3.78 2.93
N GLY A 162 41.45 -4.84 3.58
CA GLY A 162 41.92 -4.81 4.98
C GLY A 162 40.83 -5.03 6.02
N ASP A 163 41.21 -4.84 7.30
CA ASP A 163 40.43 -5.27 8.49
C ASP A 163 39.85 -4.10 9.32
N ASP A 164 39.97 -2.86 8.85
CA ASP A 164 39.96 -1.69 9.74
C ASP A 164 38.76 -0.75 9.60
N ASP A 165 37.68 -1.15 8.93
CA ASP A 165 36.41 -0.42 8.98
C ASP A 165 35.40 -1.06 9.96
N GLY A 166 34.58 -0.23 10.59
CA GLY A 166 33.58 -0.67 11.57
C GLY A 166 32.51 -1.56 10.94
N GLU A 167 32.13 -1.31 9.68
CA GLU A 167 31.11 -2.09 8.96
C GLU A 167 31.53 -3.55 8.76
N THR A 168 32.78 -3.81 8.37
CA THR A 168 33.31 -5.17 8.20
C THR A 168 33.31 -5.91 9.54
N ARG A 169 33.64 -5.24 10.65
CA ARG A 169 33.56 -5.82 12.00
C ARG A 169 32.12 -6.15 12.41
N VAL A 170 31.15 -5.32 12.04
CA VAL A 170 29.72 -5.61 12.28
C VAL A 170 29.28 -6.84 11.47
N MET A 171 29.68 -6.94 10.20
CA MET A 171 29.41 -8.12 9.37
C MET A 171 30.06 -9.39 9.97
N GLU A 172 31.29 -9.28 10.47
CA GLU A 172 32.00 -10.37 11.15
C GLU A 172 31.30 -10.81 12.44
N ALA A 173 30.85 -9.87 13.27
CA ALA A 173 30.10 -10.18 14.47
C ALA A 173 28.76 -10.87 14.15
N ARG A 174 28.03 -10.42 13.13
CA ARG A 174 26.79 -11.08 12.66
C ARG A 174 27.08 -12.51 12.20
N LEU A 175 28.15 -12.72 11.44
CA LEU A 175 28.58 -14.06 11.02
C LEU A 175 28.84 -14.98 12.22
N TYR A 176 29.57 -14.51 13.23
CA TYR A 176 29.85 -15.28 14.43
C TYR A 176 28.56 -15.64 15.19
N LEU A 177 27.61 -14.71 15.30
CA LEU A 177 26.31 -14.98 15.94
C LEU A 177 25.51 -16.04 15.20
N GLN A 178 25.45 -15.99 13.87
CA GLN A 178 24.80 -17.03 13.07
C GLN A 178 25.44 -18.42 13.24
N GLN A 179 26.73 -18.45 13.53
CA GLN A 179 27.50 -19.68 13.78
C GLN A 179 27.45 -20.13 15.25
N GLY A 180 26.71 -19.43 16.12
CA GLY A 180 26.67 -19.71 17.56
C GLY A 180 27.95 -19.36 18.32
N GLN A 181 28.87 -18.61 17.69
CA GLN A 181 30.16 -18.20 18.25
C GLN A 181 30.02 -16.87 19.01
N GLY A 182 29.22 -16.89 20.08
CA GLY A 182 28.85 -15.67 20.81
C GLY A 182 30.03 -14.93 21.44
N ARG A 183 31.07 -15.65 21.90
CA ARG A 183 32.25 -15.04 22.53
C ARG A 183 33.09 -14.27 21.53
N GLU A 184 33.27 -14.82 20.34
CA GLU A 184 33.97 -14.19 19.22
C GLU A 184 33.20 -12.96 18.73
N ALA A 185 31.88 -13.08 18.59
CA ALA A 185 31.03 -11.94 18.26
C ALA A 185 31.16 -10.81 19.29
N LEU A 186 31.11 -11.15 20.58
CA LEU A 186 31.23 -10.17 21.66
C LEU A 186 32.58 -9.47 21.64
N ALA A 187 33.68 -10.22 21.47
CA ALA A 187 35.02 -9.65 21.42
C ALA A 187 35.20 -8.65 20.25
N VAL A 188 34.62 -8.93 19.09
CA VAL A 188 34.64 -8.01 17.95
C VAL A 188 33.82 -6.75 18.23
N LEU A 189 32.65 -6.90 18.85
CA LEU A 189 31.76 -5.77 19.15
C LEU A 189 32.28 -4.87 20.27
N GLU A 190 32.99 -5.40 21.27
CA GLU A 190 33.61 -4.62 22.34
C GLU A 190 34.68 -3.65 21.83
N ALA A 191 35.26 -3.91 20.65
CA ALA A 191 36.21 -3.02 19.99
C ALA A 191 35.54 -1.84 19.24
N LEU A 192 34.21 -1.80 19.17
CA LEU A 192 33.43 -0.73 18.53
C LEU A 192 32.87 0.26 19.58
N PRO A 193 32.38 1.45 19.19
CA PRO A 193 31.68 2.38 20.10
C PRO A 193 30.40 1.79 20.70
N GLU A 194 30.14 2.02 22.00
CA GLU A 194 29.05 1.35 22.75
C GLU A 194 27.63 1.75 22.38
N ASP A 195 27.46 2.99 21.96
CA ASP A 195 26.16 3.50 21.51
C ASP A 195 25.80 2.98 20.11
N GLU A 196 26.75 2.38 19.40
CA GLU A 196 26.57 1.82 18.07
C GLU A 196 26.36 0.30 18.17
N HIS A 197 25.35 -0.23 17.47
CA HIS A 197 25.04 -1.67 17.38
C HIS A 197 24.64 -2.35 18.71
N ARG A 198 23.99 -1.61 19.61
CA ARG A 198 23.53 -2.12 20.92
C ARG A 198 22.70 -3.41 20.86
N PRO A 199 21.72 -3.59 19.93
CA PRO A 199 20.99 -4.86 19.81
C PRO A 199 21.93 -6.05 19.56
N LEU A 200 22.95 -5.86 18.73
CA LEU A 200 23.92 -6.90 18.36
C LEU A 200 24.82 -7.28 19.54
N ARG A 201 25.18 -6.32 20.38
CA ARG A 201 25.90 -6.57 21.63
C ARG A 201 25.09 -7.36 22.62
N LEU A 202 23.80 -7.04 22.79
CA LEU A 202 22.91 -7.80 23.67
C LEU A 202 22.75 -9.24 23.16
N ALA A 203 22.59 -9.43 21.84
CA ALA A 203 22.56 -10.75 21.22
C ALA A 203 23.88 -11.51 21.47
N ALA A 204 25.04 -10.86 21.32
CA ALA A 204 26.34 -11.47 21.59
C ALA A 204 26.56 -11.82 23.06
N ARG A 205 26.16 -10.95 24.00
CA ARG A 205 26.18 -11.26 25.44
C ARG A 205 25.34 -12.49 25.77
N LEU A 206 24.14 -12.58 25.16
CA LEU A 206 23.25 -13.73 25.34
C LEU A 206 23.84 -15.02 24.74
N ALA A 207 24.46 -14.94 23.56
CA ALA A 207 25.04 -16.09 22.88
C ALA A 207 26.36 -16.56 23.52
N ALA A 208 27.15 -15.64 24.08
CA ALA A 208 28.41 -15.93 24.76
C ALA A 208 28.24 -16.58 26.15
N ASP A 209 27.00 -16.58 26.67
CA ASP A 209 26.67 -16.79 28.08
C ASP A 209 27.58 -15.95 29.02
N SER A 210 27.93 -14.73 28.58
CA SER A 210 28.81 -13.82 29.33
C SER A 210 28.06 -13.00 30.39
N ALA A 211 26.74 -12.98 30.32
CA ALA A 211 25.83 -12.43 31.33
C ALA A 211 24.70 -13.44 31.59
N GLN A 212 24.04 -13.36 32.75
CA GLN A 212 22.87 -14.18 32.98
C GLN A 212 21.76 -13.76 32.02
N ALA A 213 21.03 -14.72 31.45
CA ALA A 213 19.97 -14.43 30.49
C ALA A 213 18.89 -13.49 31.07
N GLY A 214 18.65 -13.53 32.39
CA GLY A 214 17.76 -12.59 33.08
C GLY A 214 18.25 -11.14 33.09
N ASP A 215 19.57 -10.91 33.16
CA ASP A 215 20.16 -9.57 33.08
C ASP A 215 20.02 -9.01 31.66
N VAL A 216 20.32 -9.84 30.65
CA VAL A 216 20.16 -9.47 29.23
C VAL A 216 18.69 -9.17 28.92
N LEU A 217 17.76 -9.98 29.43
CA LEU A 217 16.32 -9.73 29.30
C LEU A 217 15.94 -8.36 29.89
N SER A 218 16.41 -8.06 31.09
CA SER A 218 16.11 -6.80 31.77
C SER A 218 16.66 -5.58 31.02
N ASP A 219 17.89 -5.67 30.53
CA ASP A 219 18.51 -4.66 29.68
C ASP A 219 17.72 -4.47 28.38
N ALA A 220 17.41 -5.56 27.68
CA ALA A 220 16.67 -5.51 26.41
C ALA A 220 15.27 -4.90 26.59
N ILE A 221 14.54 -5.27 27.64
CA ILE A 221 13.23 -4.66 27.95
C ILE A 221 13.38 -3.15 28.17
N ARG A 222 14.35 -2.72 28.98
CA ARG A 222 14.58 -1.30 29.27
C ARG A 222 14.83 -0.50 27.99
N PHE A 223 15.67 -1.00 27.09
CA PHE A 223 15.98 -0.35 25.82
C PHE A 223 14.82 -0.41 24.82
N GLY A 224 14.09 -1.52 24.77
CA GLY A 224 12.92 -1.65 23.89
C GLY A 224 11.80 -0.65 24.22
N PHE A 225 11.73 -0.17 25.48
CA PHE A 225 10.80 0.88 25.90
C PHE A 225 11.32 2.31 25.76
N ASP A 226 12.60 2.51 25.42
CA ASP A 226 13.17 3.85 25.28
C ASP A 226 12.73 4.47 23.94
N ASP A 227 11.73 5.35 23.99
CA ASP A 227 11.20 6.06 22.81
C ASP A 227 12.24 6.95 22.09
N GLN A 228 13.40 7.22 22.70
CA GLN A 228 14.52 7.91 22.03
C GLN A 228 15.31 6.97 21.11
N THR A 229 15.19 5.66 21.30
CA THR A 229 15.84 4.65 20.46
C THR A 229 15.08 4.52 19.13
N PRO A 230 15.78 4.53 17.97
CA PRO A 230 15.16 4.31 16.67
C PRO A 230 14.25 3.07 16.64
N ALA A 231 13.15 3.13 15.89
CA ALA A 231 12.15 2.05 15.87
C ALA A 231 12.75 0.69 15.48
N LEU A 232 13.67 0.68 14.50
CA LEU A 232 14.39 -0.53 14.08
C LEU A 232 15.22 -1.12 15.23
N ASP A 233 16.03 -0.30 15.91
CA ASP A 233 16.85 -0.78 17.03
C ASP A 233 16.00 -1.31 18.19
N ARG A 234 14.84 -0.68 18.46
CA ARG A 234 13.87 -1.20 19.43
C ARG A 234 13.32 -2.56 19.00
N ARG A 235 12.93 -2.71 17.72
CA ARG A 235 12.46 -3.98 17.16
C ARG A 235 13.52 -5.08 17.32
N LEU A 236 14.76 -4.83 16.92
CA LEU A 236 15.86 -5.80 17.06
C LEU A 236 16.11 -6.14 18.53
N THR A 237 16.03 -5.15 19.42
CA THR A 237 16.16 -5.37 20.87
C THR A 237 15.03 -6.25 21.43
N TRP A 238 13.79 -6.08 20.96
CA TRP A 238 12.68 -6.96 21.33
C TRP A 238 12.87 -8.40 20.86
N SER A 239 13.54 -8.62 19.72
CA SER A 239 13.97 -9.97 19.33
C SER A 239 14.92 -10.59 20.36
N VAL A 240 15.92 -9.82 20.82
CA VAL A 240 16.86 -10.29 21.85
C VAL A 240 16.15 -10.55 23.18
N ALA A 241 15.21 -9.70 23.58
CA ALA A 241 14.38 -9.91 24.76
C ALA A 241 13.58 -11.22 24.66
N ALA A 242 12.98 -11.53 23.51
CA ALA A 242 12.26 -12.78 23.30
C ALA A 242 13.19 -14.01 23.44
N GLN A 243 14.38 -13.96 22.83
CA GLN A 243 15.39 -15.02 22.94
C GLN A 243 15.89 -15.21 24.39
N ALA A 244 16.12 -14.11 25.11
CA ALA A 244 16.54 -14.15 26.52
C ALA A 244 15.44 -14.69 27.44
N ALA A 245 14.18 -14.29 27.19
CA ALA A 245 13.02 -14.80 27.91
C ALA A 245 12.81 -16.31 27.69
N GLU A 246 13.07 -16.80 26.48
CA GLU A 246 13.06 -18.23 26.18
C GLU A 246 14.14 -18.98 26.96
N LYS A 247 15.40 -18.51 26.95
CA LYS A 247 16.49 -19.11 27.75
C LYS A 247 16.20 -19.14 29.26
N THR A 248 15.45 -18.17 29.78
CA THR A 248 15.07 -18.11 31.20
C THR A 248 13.79 -18.87 31.53
N GLY A 249 13.08 -19.41 30.53
CA GLY A 249 11.78 -20.05 30.72
C GLY A 249 10.63 -19.09 31.04
N ASN A 250 10.85 -17.77 30.94
CA ASN A 250 9.83 -16.76 31.21
C ASN A 250 8.91 -16.54 29.99
N ARG A 251 7.87 -17.36 29.89
CA ARG A 251 6.95 -17.36 28.73
C ARG A 251 6.15 -16.08 28.56
N SER A 252 5.72 -15.48 29.67
CA SER A 252 4.98 -14.22 29.62
C SER A 252 5.86 -13.09 29.07
N ALA A 253 7.12 -13.00 29.52
CA ALA A 253 8.08 -12.04 28.97
C ALA A 253 8.40 -12.32 27.49
N ARG A 254 8.51 -13.60 27.09
CA ARG A 254 8.75 -13.99 25.70
C ARG A 254 7.63 -13.50 24.79
N ILE A 255 6.37 -13.80 25.14
CA ILE A 255 5.21 -13.33 24.39
C ILE A 255 5.15 -11.81 24.36
N GLY A 256 5.33 -11.15 25.51
CA GLY A 256 5.31 -9.69 25.59
C GLY A 256 6.39 -9.00 24.75
N ALA A 257 7.56 -9.62 24.60
CA ALA A 257 8.63 -9.14 23.73
C ALA A 257 8.32 -9.37 22.25
N LEU A 258 7.80 -10.56 21.88
CA LEU A 258 7.39 -10.87 20.51
C LEU A 258 6.26 -9.95 20.03
N GLU A 259 5.24 -9.71 20.87
CA GLU A 259 4.14 -8.76 20.58
C GLU A 259 4.70 -7.37 20.23
N ARG A 260 5.60 -6.84 21.06
CA ARG A 260 6.17 -5.49 20.87
C ARG A 260 7.07 -5.42 19.63
N GLY A 261 7.92 -6.44 19.45
CA GLY A 261 8.79 -6.54 18.28
C GLY A 261 8.00 -6.58 16.97
N LEU A 262 6.97 -7.41 16.90
CA LEU A 262 6.10 -7.50 15.72
C LEU A 262 5.24 -6.24 15.53
N GLY A 263 4.84 -5.58 16.62
CA GLY A 263 4.08 -4.34 16.61
C GLY A 263 4.83 -3.13 16.06
N LEU A 264 6.16 -3.12 16.14
CA LEU A 264 7.01 -2.12 15.49
C LEU A 264 7.24 -2.50 14.01
N TYR A 265 6.14 -2.61 13.27
CA TYR A 265 6.09 -3.04 11.87
C TYR A 265 7.16 -2.32 11.02
N ASP A 266 7.86 -3.07 10.18
CA ASP A 266 8.83 -2.57 9.19
C ASP A 266 8.38 -3.03 7.80
N GLU A 267 7.73 -2.15 7.03
CA GLU A 267 7.29 -2.43 5.65
C GLU A 267 8.50 -2.72 4.76
N GLY A 268 8.66 -4.00 4.42
CA GLY A 268 9.78 -4.48 3.61
C GLY A 268 11.10 -4.62 4.39
N GLY A 269 11.04 -4.62 5.73
CA GLY A 269 12.20 -4.87 6.59
C GLY A 269 12.80 -6.25 6.32
N ARG A 270 14.10 -6.29 5.99
CA ARG A 270 14.81 -7.55 5.74
C ARG A 270 14.88 -8.38 7.01
N VAL A 271 14.69 -9.69 6.88
CA VAL A 271 14.84 -10.64 7.98
C VAL A 271 16.33 -10.79 8.28
N ASP A 272 16.79 -10.25 9.41
CA ASP A 272 18.12 -10.59 9.93
C ASP A 272 18.04 -11.93 10.68
N PRO A 273 18.76 -12.99 10.25
CA PRO A 273 18.74 -14.28 10.94
C PRO A 273 19.13 -14.21 12.43
N VAL A 274 19.91 -13.20 12.84
CA VAL A 274 20.27 -12.97 14.25
C VAL A 274 19.07 -12.45 15.07
N PHE A 275 18.17 -11.70 14.44
CA PHE A 275 17.05 -11.01 15.08
C PHE A 275 15.70 -11.49 14.52
N SER A 276 15.54 -12.81 14.44
CA SER A 276 14.27 -13.40 13.98
C SER A 276 13.10 -12.90 14.82
N LEU A 277 12.10 -12.35 14.13
CA LEU A 277 10.78 -11.97 14.65
C LEU A 277 9.75 -12.34 13.58
N ALA A 278 9.11 -13.48 13.77
CA ALA A 278 8.11 -13.99 12.85
C ALA A 278 6.77 -14.23 13.56
N PRO A 279 5.62 -14.03 12.88
CA PRO A 279 4.30 -14.35 13.42
C PRO A 279 4.19 -15.78 13.97
N GLU A 280 4.87 -16.74 13.33
CA GLU A 280 4.90 -18.15 13.73
C GLU A 280 5.52 -18.33 15.12
N GLN A 281 6.53 -17.53 15.46
CA GLN A 281 7.14 -17.59 16.79
C GLN A 281 6.16 -17.11 17.86
N LEU A 282 5.35 -16.10 17.56
CA LEU A 282 4.33 -15.61 18.47
C LEU A 282 3.17 -16.59 18.61
N TRP A 283 2.68 -17.18 17.51
CA TRP A 283 1.67 -18.23 17.57
C TRP A 283 2.13 -19.45 18.38
N ALA A 284 3.34 -19.93 18.12
CA ALA A 284 3.93 -21.04 18.87
C ALA A 284 4.10 -20.70 20.36
N ALA A 285 4.52 -19.46 20.69
CA ALA A 285 4.66 -19.03 22.08
C ALA A 285 3.30 -18.94 22.79
N TYR A 286 2.24 -18.46 22.12
CA TYR A 286 0.90 -18.46 22.68
C TYR A 286 0.40 -19.88 22.94
N GLN A 287 0.49 -20.78 21.96
CA GLN A 287 0.02 -22.16 22.09
C GLN A 287 0.77 -22.91 23.20
N ASP A 288 2.10 -22.89 23.19
CA ASP A 288 2.94 -23.54 24.21
C ASP A 288 2.63 -23.02 25.62
N PHE A 289 2.34 -21.72 25.77
CA PHE A 289 1.94 -21.19 27.08
C PHE A 289 0.51 -21.54 27.47
N GLY A 290 -0.44 -21.44 26.55
CA GLY A 290 -1.84 -21.76 26.79
C GLY A 290 -2.05 -23.23 27.14
N GLU A 291 -1.43 -24.15 26.41
CA GLU A 291 -1.51 -25.59 26.67
C GLU A 291 -1.03 -25.93 28.08
N ARG A 292 0.06 -25.31 28.54
CA ARG A 292 0.52 -25.50 29.93
C ARG A 292 -0.46 -24.95 30.95
N LEU A 293 -1.02 -23.76 30.74
CA LEU A 293 -2.00 -23.19 31.66
C LEU A 293 -3.24 -24.09 31.78
N GLY A 294 -3.75 -24.63 30.67
CA GLY A 294 -4.86 -25.58 30.71
C GLY A 294 -4.50 -26.91 31.36
N ASN A 295 -3.29 -27.43 31.10
CA ASN A 295 -2.79 -28.64 31.75
C ASN A 295 -2.64 -28.46 33.28
N GLU A 296 -2.13 -27.32 33.73
CA GLU A 296 -2.03 -26.93 35.15
C GLU A 296 -3.43 -26.82 35.79
N ALA A 297 -4.41 -26.32 35.04
CA ALA A 297 -5.82 -26.27 35.43
C ALA A 297 -6.58 -27.59 35.22
N GLN A 298 -5.91 -28.64 34.72
CA GLN A 298 -6.49 -29.97 34.45
C GLN A 298 -7.68 -29.96 33.48
N ILE A 299 -7.71 -29.02 32.54
CA ILE A 299 -8.77 -28.90 31.54
C ILE A 299 -8.48 -29.84 30.36
N LEU A 300 -9.48 -30.60 29.95
CA LEU A 300 -9.36 -31.49 28.80
C LEU A 300 -9.43 -30.71 27.48
N VAL A 301 -8.71 -31.19 26.47
CA VAL A 301 -8.82 -30.65 25.10
C VAL A 301 -10.25 -30.92 24.58
N GLY A 302 -10.90 -29.87 24.09
CA GLY A 302 -12.28 -29.92 23.60
C GLY A 302 -13.34 -29.52 24.64
N ASP A 303 -12.97 -29.28 25.90
CA ASP A 303 -13.87 -28.64 26.88
C ASP A 303 -13.83 -27.11 26.75
N ASP A 304 -14.19 -26.61 25.58
CA ASP A 304 -14.07 -25.20 25.20
C ASP A 304 -14.68 -24.24 26.24
N PRO A 305 -15.85 -24.51 26.87
CA PRO A 305 -16.40 -23.67 27.92
C PRO A 305 -15.42 -23.42 29.07
N MET A 306 -14.77 -24.48 29.59
CA MET A 306 -13.78 -24.33 30.68
C MET A 306 -12.55 -23.54 30.24
N TRP A 307 -12.10 -23.71 28.99
CA TRP A 307 -10.98 -22.92 28.46
C TRP A 307 -11.32 -21.43 28.35
N PHE A 308 -12.54 -21.09 27.90
CA PHE A 308 -13.01 -19.71 27.86
C PHE A 308 -13.13 -19.11 29.27
N GLU A 309 -13.72 -19.84 30.23
CA GLU A 309 -13.82 -19.40 31.63
C GLU A 309 -12.44 -19.12 32.24
N LEU A 310 -11.46 -19.99 31.98
CA LEU A 310 -10.09 -19.77 32.44
C LEU A 310 -9.48 -18.53 31.77
N ALA A 311 -9.68 -18.33 30.48
CA ALA A 311 -9.18 -17.16 29.76
C ALA A 311 -9.76 -15.85 30.30
N GLU A 312 -11.07 -15.84 30.58
CA GLU A 312 -11.81 -14.71 31.15
C GLU A 312 -11.29 -14.36 32.56
N SER A 313 -10.96 -15.37 33.38
CA SER A 313 -10.41 -15.14 34.73
C SER A 313 -9.08 -14.36 34.74
N TYR A 314 -8.35 -14.37 33.63
CA TYR A 314 -7.09 -13.64 33.46
C TYR A 314 -7.23 -12.31 32.70
N ALA A 315 -8.39 -12.00 32.12
CA ALA A 315 -8.55 -10.92 31.14
C ALA A 315 -8.06 -9.55 31.64
N ASP A 316 -8.39 -9.20 32.88
CA ASP A 316 -8.06 -7.89 33.46
C ASP A 316 -6.65 -7.81 34.04
N SER A 317 -6.11 -8.91 34.53
CA SER A 317 -4.87 -8.93 35.33
C SER A 317 -3.65 -9.41 34.55
N GLU A 318 -3.84 -10.39 33.67
CA GLU A 318 -2.77 -11.08 32.96
C GLU A 318 -3.16 -11.31 31.49
N PRO A 319 -3.31 -10.24 30.68
CA PRO A 319 -3.85 -10.33 29.32
C PRO A 319 -3.01 -11.21 28.37
N VAL A 320 -1.73 -11.44 28.68
CA VAL A 320 -0.87 -12.38 27.96
C VAL A 320 -1.35 -13.83 28.14
N LYS A 321 -1.77 -14.21 29.35
CA LYS A 321 -2.34 -15.54 29.63
C LYS A 321 -3.67 -15.72 28.90
N THR A 322 -4.53 -14.70 28.91
CA THR A 322 -5.79 -14.71 28.17
C THR A 322 -5.56 -14.99 26.68
N ARG A 323 -4.64 -14.27 26.02
CA ARG A 323 -4.30 -14.55 24.61
C ARG A 323 -3.72 -15.94 24.38
N ALA A 324 -2.86 -16.41 25.29
CA ALA A 324 -2.29 -17.74 25.22
C ALA A 324 -3.39 -18.83 25.27
N LEU A 325 -4.33 -18.72 26.21
CA LEU A 325 -5.47 -19.65 26.34
C LEU A 325 -6.40 -19.59 25.14
N LEU A 326 -6.78 -18.39 24.69
CA LEU A 326 -7.63 -18.20 23.51
C LEU A 326 -6.97 -18.80 22.25
N SER A 327 -5.65 -18.73 22.11
CA SER A 327 -4.94 -19.33 20.98
C SER A 327 -5.09 -20.86 20.93
N VAL A 328 -5.19 -21.54 22.07
CA VAL A 328 -5.38 -22.99 22.12
C VAL A 328 -6.76 -23.33 21.55
N ILE A 329 -7.80 -22.64 21.99
CA ILE A 329 -9.17 -22.85 21.50
C ILE A 329 -9.24 -22.54 20.00
N ALA A 330 -8.62 -21.44 19.58
CA ALA A 330 -8.63 -20.95 18.21
C ALA A 330 -8.12 -21.99 17.20
N PHE A 331 -7.11 -22.79 17.57
CA PHE A 331 -6.54 -23.80 16.68
C PHE A 331 -6.99 -25.25 16.97
N ASN A 332 -7.39 -25.56 18.20
CA ASN A 332 -7.63 -26.95 18.62
C ASN A 332 -9.11 -27.30 18.86
N SER A 333 -10.02 -26.32 18.91
CA SER A 333 -11.44 -26.64 19.05
C SER A 333 -11.96 -27.42 17.84
N PHE A 334 -12.80 -28.43 18.10
CA PHE A 334 -13.49 -29.19 17.06
C PHE A 334 -14.64 -28.40 16.41
N GLU A 335 -15.17 -27.40 17.10
CA GLU A 335 -16.29 -26.58 16.63
C GLU A 335 -15.79 -25.32 15.90
N THR A 336 -16.13 -25.18 14.62
CA THR A 336 -15.75 -24.00 13.83
C THR A 336 -16.18 -22.69 14.48
N LYS A 337 -17.38 -22.66 15.08
CA LYS A 337 -17.90 -21.47 15.77
C LYS A 337 -17.04 -21.07 16.97
N GLN A 338 -16.52 -22.04 17.73
CA GLN A 338 -15.67 -21.74 18.89
C GLN A 338 -14.28 -21.28 18.46
N ARG A 339 -13.73 -21.86 17.37
CA ARG A 339 -12.50 -21.34 16.75
C ARG A 339 -12.66 -19.89 16.30
N GLU A 340 -13.75 -19.57 15.59
CA GLU A 340 -14.05 -18.20 15.15
C GLU A 340 -14.21 -17.22 16.31
N ARG A 341 -14.91 -17.65 17.38
CA ARG A 341 -15.07 -16.87 18.61
C ARG A 341 -13.72 -16.60 19.26
N ALA A 342 -12.90 -17.63 19.47
CA ALA A 342 -11.60 -17.51 20.13
C ALA A 342 -10.64 -16.60 19.36
N HIS A 343 -10.61 -16.70 18.03
CA HIS A 343 -9.84 -15.77 17.19
C HIS A 343 -10.33 -14.32 17.32
N GLY A 344 -11.65 -14.12 17.32
CA GLY A 344 -12.26 -12.79 17.52
C GLY A 344 -11.94 -12.19 18.88
N GLU A 345 -12.11 -12.95 19.97
CA GLU A 345 -11.78 -12.51 21.33
C GLU A 345 -10.28 -12.22 21.48
N LEU A 346 -9.41 -13.06 20.91
CA LEU A 346 -7.96 -12.84 20.94
C LEU A 346 -7.61 -11.51 20.26
N ALA A 347 -8.15 -11.27 19.07
CA ALA A 347 -7.93 -10.03 18.33
C ALA A 347 -8.48 -8.80 19.08
N ALA A 348 -9.64 -8.94 19.74
CA ALA A 348 -10.22 -7.88 20.57
C ALA A 348 -9.33 -7.50 21.77
N THR A 349 -8.58 -8.45 22.35
CA THR A 349 -7.60 -8.11 23.40
C THR A 349 -6.40 -7.29 22.89
N LEU A 350 -6.18 -7.26 21.57
CA LEU A 350 -5.09 -6.54 20.93
C LEU A 350 -5.53 -5.19 20.38
N VAL A 351 -6.71 -5.08 19.76
CA VAL A 351 -7.11 -3.93 18.92
C VAL A 351 -6.90 -2.56 19.58
N ASN A 352 -7.22 -2.41 20.86
CA ASN A 352 -7.13 -1.13 21.58
C ASN A 352 -5.72 -0.79 22.09
N ARG A 353 -4.74 -1.68 21.87
CA ARG A 353 -3.34 -1.43 22.24
C ARG A 353 -2.67 -0.61 21.13
N ARG A 354 -1.74 0.26 21.52
CA ARG A 354 -0.95 1.10 20.60
C ARG A 354 -0.35 0.32 19.43
N GLU A 355 0.17 -0.88 19.69
CA GLU A 355 0.82 -1.77 18.72
C GLU A 355 -0.12 -2.87 18.20
N GLY A 356 -1.35 -2.93 18.72
CA GLY A 356 -2.32 -3.99 18.50
C GLY A 356 -2.67 -4.23 17.03
N PRO A 357 -3.08 -3.19 16.28
CA PRO A 357 -3.40 -3.32 14.86
C PRO A 357 -2.28 -3.96 14.03
N ALA A 358 -1.03 -3.54 14.25
CA ALA A 358 0.14 -4.09 13.57
C ALA A 358 0.35 -5.57 13.91
N ILE A 359 0.18 -5.96 15.18
CA ILE A 359 0.27 -7.37 15.60
C ILE A 359 -0.83 -8.21 14.93
N ILE A 360 -2.06 -7.72 14.88
CA ILE A 360 -3.18 -8.43 14.25
C ILE A 360 -2.89 -8.64 12.76
N ARG A 361 -2.42 -7.60 12.05
CA ARG A 361 -1.99 -7.74 10.64
C ARG A 361 -0.91 -8.81 10.49
N GLN A 362 0.15 -8.77 11.29
CA GLN A 362 1.23 -9.76 11.27
C GLN A 362 0.71 -11.19 11.51
N LEU A 363 -0.14 -11.39 12.53
CA LEU A 363 -0.64 -12.72 12.89
C LEU A 363 -1.59 -13.35 11.87
N TYR A 364 -2.34 -12.55 11.11
CA TYR A 364 -3.41 -13.04 10.24
C TYR A 364 -3.15 -12.82 8.75
N LEU A 365 -2.30 -11.86 8.35
CA LEU A 365 -1.97 -11.59 6.95
C LEU A 365 -0.61 -12.14 6.54
N GLU A 366 0.37 -12.16 7.45
CA GLU A 366 1.75 -12.58 7.15
C GLU A 366 2.07 -14.01 7.62
N SER A 367 1.28 -14.54 8.56
CA SER A 367 1.46 -15.87 9.14
C SER A 367 1.14 -16.99 8.14
N GLY A 368 2.00 -18.01 8.09
CA GLY A 368 1.77 -19.22 7.31
C GLY A 368 0.56 -20.06 7.75
N HIS A 369 -0.05 -19.75 8.91
CA HIS A 369 -1.30 -20.37 9.35
C HIS A 369 -2.51 -20.00 8.45
N PHE A 370 -2.44 -18.86 7.76
CA PHE A 370 -3.53 -18.35 6.91
C PHE A 370 -3.03 -18.10 5.50
N GLN A 371 -2.93 -19.16 4.70
CA GLN A 371 -2.36 -19.09 3.34
C GLN A 371 -3.23 -18.27 2.36
N ALA A 372 -4.50 -18.09 2.68
CA ALA A 372 -5.44 -17.32 1.88
C ALA A 372 -6.35 -16.48 2.78
N LEU A 373 -6.82 -15.32 2.28
CA LEU A 373 -7.62 -14.38 3.07
C LEU A 373 -8.96 -14.96 3.52
N ASP A 374 -9.51 -15.93 2.79
CA ASP A 374 -10.73 -16.65 3.14
C ASP A 374 -10.53 -17.71 4.24
N SER A 375 -9.30 -18.14 4.48
CA SER A 375 -8.94 -18.99 5.63
C SER A 375 -8.90 -18.24 6.96
N ILE A 376 -8.84 -16.90 6.91
CA ILE A 376 -8.89 -16.05 8.10
C ILE A 376 -10.34 -16.09 8.65
N PRO A 377 -10.52 -16.31 9.97
CA PRO A 377 -11.83 -16.29 10.61
C PRO A 377 -12.63 -15.03 10.26
N GLN A 378 -13.91 -15.20 9.94
CA GLN A 378 -14.79 -14.10 9.49
C GLN A 378 -14.82 -12.92 10.47
N THR A 379 -14.86 -13.19 11.78
CA THR A 379 -14.80 -12.19 12.85
C THR A 379 -13.55 -11.31 12.77
N VAL A 380 -12.41 -11.92 12.45
CA VAL A 380 -11.13 -11.22 12.30
C VAL A 380 -11.04 -10.50 10.95
N ARG A 381 -11.63 -11.06 9.89
CA ARG A 381 -11.69 -10.39 8.58
C ARG A 381 -12.45 -9.07 8.63
N TYR A 382 -13.54 -9.00 9.39
CA TYR A 382 -14.24 -7.73 9.63
C TYR A 382 -13.31 -6.69 10.26
N LEU A 383 -12.63 -7.08 11.34
CA LEU A 383 -11.70 -6.21 12.04
C LEU A 383 -10.54 -5.76 11.14
N LEU A 384 -9.92 -6.68 10.40
CA LEU A 384 -8.84 -6.35 9.47
C LEU A 384 -9.32 -5.40 8.37
N ALA A 385 -10.54 -5.59 7.84
CA ALA A 385 -11.09 -4.68 6.84
C ALA A 385 -11.23 -3.26 7.40
N ASP A 386 -11.68 -3.12 8.65
CA ASP A 386 -11.77 -1.82 9.35
C ASP A 386 -10.38 -1.18 9.52
N LEU A 387 -9.41 -1.93 10.05
CA LEU A 387 -8.04 -1.43 10.28
C LEU A 387 -7.36 -0.98 8.98
N VAL A 388 -7.50 -1.77 7.91
CA VAL A 388 -6.90 -1.47 6.61
C VAL A 388 -7.61 -0.29 5.91
N MET A 389 -8.91 -0.10 6.16
CA MET A 389 -9.65 1.08 5.69
C MET A 389 -9.17 2.36 6.37
N GLU A 390 -8.82 2.33 7.66
CA GLU A 390 -8.24 3.49 8.36
C GLU A 390 -6.89 3.92 7.74
N GLU A 391 -6.14 2.98 7.20
CA GLU A 391 -4.88 3.19 6.49
C GLU A 391 -5.06 3.55 4.99
N ALA A 392 -6.31 3.60 4.51
CA ALA A 392 -6.69 3.86 3.12
C ALA A 392 -6.22 2.82 2.08
N ASP A 393 -5.89 1.59 2.48
CA ASP A 393 -5.63 0.47 1.55
C ASP A 393 -6.95 -0.21 1.11
N ILE A 394 -7.69 0.51 0.27
CA ILE A 394 -8.98 0.05 -0.26
C ILE A 394 -8.88 -1.29 -1.04
N PRO A 395 -7.83 -1.56 -1.84
CA PRO A 395 -7.68 -2.85 -2.50
C PRO A 395 -7.59 -4.05 -1.53
N LEU A 396 -6.81 -3.95 -0.45
CA LEU A 396 -6.76 -5.02 0.55
C LEU A 396 -8.07 -5.12 1.34
N ALA A 397 -8.69 -4.00 1.72
CA ALA A 397 -10.00 -4.01 2.39
C ALA A 397 -11.07 -4.70 1.53
N SER A 398 -11.11 -4.42 0.23
CA SER A 398 -11.99 -5.10 -0.74
C SER A 398 -11.75 -6.61 -0.76
N ARG A 399 -10.50 -7.06 -0.84
CA ARG A 399 -10.17 -8.50 -0.77
C ARG A 399 -10.61 -9.13 0.55
N LEU A 400 -10.42 -8.45 1.67
CA LEU A 400 -10.84 -8.91 3.00
C LEU A 400 -12.36 -8.99 3.14
N MET A 401 -13.13 -8.15 2.45
CA MET A 401 -14.60 -8.14 2.52
C MET A 401 -15.29 -9.14 1.57
N ARG A 402 -14.57 -9.81 0.66
CA ARG A 402 -15.17 -10.78 -0.27
C ARG A 402 -15.80 -11.97 0.45
N GLY A 403 -17.06 -12.30 0.15
CA GLY A 403 -17.78 -13.39 0.80
C GLY A 403 -18.22 -13.11 2.24
N LEU A 404 -18.04 -11.87 2.73
CA LEU A 404 -18.60 -11.43 4.00
C LEU A 404 -20.05 -10.92 3.81
N ASP A 405 -20.95 -11.81 3.40
CA ASP A 405 -22.29 -11.42 2.94
C ASP A 405 -23.25 -11.06 4.08
N LYS A 406 -22.96 -11.55 5.30
CA LYS A 406 -23.73 -11.24 6.51
C LYS A 406 -23.12 -10.05 7.21
N ALA A 407 -23.96 -9.26 7.89
CA ALA A 407 -23.45 -8.18 8.73
C ALA A 407 -22.73 -8.74 9.97
N PRO A 408 -21.70 -8.05 10.48
CA PRO A 408 -21.18 -8.27 11.83
C PRO A 408 -22.27 -8.08 12.90
N ASP A 409 -22.09 -8.68 14.06
CA ASP A 409 -23.00 -8.50 15.19
C ASP A 409 -23.12 -7.01 15.59
N GLY A 410 -24.36 -6.54 15.75
CA GLY A 410 -24.65 -5.15 16.11
C GLY A 410 -24.58 -4.14 14.96
N VAL A 411 -24.31 -4.60 13.73
CA VAL A 411 -24.34 -3.75 12.52
C VAL A 411 -25.61 -4.05 11.73
N GLU A 412 -26.32 -2.99 11.33
CA GLU A 412 -27.51 -3.10 10.48
C GLU A 412 -27.19 -3.72 9.11
N GLU A 413 -28.03 -4.64 8.64
CA GLU A 413 -27.75 -5.39 7.41
C GLU A 413 -27.67 -4.51 6.16
N LEU A 414 -28.51 -3.47 6.08
CA LEU A 414 -28.51 -2.53 4.96
C LEU A 414 -27.22 -1.69 4.94
N ASP A 415 -26.79 -1.23 6.11
CA ASP A 415 -25.60 -0.41 6.28
C ASP A 415 -24.34 -1.21 5.93
N TRP A 416 -24.29 -2.46 6.39
CA TRP A 416 -23.23 -3.39 6.02
C TRP A 416 -23.22 -3.68 4.51
N GLY A 417 -24.38 -4.02 3.94
CA GLY A 417 -24.50 -4.33 2.52
C GLY A 417 -24.02 -3.18 1.63
N LEU A 418 -24.41 -1.95 1.97
CA LEU A 418 -24.00 -0.75 1.25
C LEU A 418 -22.50 -0.47 1.41
N ARG A 419 -21.97 -0.55 2.63
CA ARG A 419 -20.53 -0.38 2.90
C ARG A 419 -19.72 -1.39 2.10
N ARG A 420 -20.11 -2.67 2.15
CA ARG A 420 -19.47 -3.76 1.41
C ARG A 420 -19.51 -3.53 -0.10
N ALA A 421 -20.67 -3.17 -0.65
CA ALA A 421 -20.80 -2.85 -2.07
C ALA A 421 -19.81 -1.74 -2.48
N ARG A 422 -19.81 -0.63 -1.74
CA ARG A 422 -18.94 0.51 -2.01
C ARG A 422 -17.45 0.13 -1.97
N VAL A 423 -17.01 -0.55 -0.92
CA VAL A 423 -15.59 -0.94 -0.76
C VAL A 423 -15.17 -1.93 -1.85
N LEU A 424 -16.02 -2.90 -2.19
CA LEU A 424 -15.74 -3.86 -3.26
C LEU A 424 -15.54 -3.15 -4.60
N LEU A 425 -16.45 -2.24 -4.95
CA LEU A 425 -16.38 -1.43 -6.17
C LEU A 425 -15.11 -0.58 -6.22
N LEU A 426 -14.85 0.22 -5.17
CA LEU A 426 -13.67 1.10 -5.11
C LEU A 426 -12.34 0.33 -5.07
N GLY A 427 -12.34 -0.89 -4.52
CA GLY A 427 -11.16 -1.76 -4.49
C GLY A 427 -11.01 -2.65 -5.73
N GLY A 428 -11.81 -2.44 -6.77
CA GLY A 428 -11.69 -3.13 -8.07
C GLY A 428 -12.38 -4.50 -8.18
N ALA A 429 -13.08 -4.95 -7.13
CA ALA A 429 -13.91 -6.17 -7.17
C ALA A 429 -15.31 -5.83 -7.71
N ARG A 430 -15.35 -5.44 -8.98
CA ARG A 430 -16.54 -4.84 -9.61
C ARG A 430 -17.75 -5.77 -9.60
N GLU A 431 -17.59 -7.02 -10.04
CA GLU A 431 -18.70 -7.97 -10.15
C GLU A 431 -19.30 -8.28 -8.77
N GLU A 432 -18.46 -8.51 -7.77
CA GLU A 432 -18.90 -8.77 -6.40
C GLU A 432 -19.55 -7.53 -5.76
N GLY A 433 -19.06 -6.34 -6.09
CA GLY A 433 -19.64 -5.07 -5.65
C GLY A 433 -21.03 -4.81 -6.23
N LEU A 434 -21.22 -5.07 -7.52
CA LEU A 434 -22.54 -5.00 -8.17
C LEU A 434 -23.50 -6.08 -7.62
N SER A 435 -23.02 -7.31 -7.44
CA SER A 435 -23.82 -8.37 -6.81
C SER A 435 -24.26 -8.01 -5.38
N ALA A 436 -23.41 -7.31 -4.61
CA ALA A 436 -23.77 -6.79 -3.30
C ALA A 436 -24.87 -5.72 -3.37
N LEU A 437 -24.83 -4.84 -4.38
CA LEU A 437 -25.91 -3.88 -4.63
C LEU A 437 -27.21 -4.59 -5.04
N ASP A 438 -27.16 -5.61 -5.90
CA ASP A 438 -28.35 -6.37 -6.27
C ASP A 438 -29.03 -6.98 -5.05
N ALA A 439 -28.25 -7.65 -4.19
CA ALA A 439 -28.74 -8.21 -2.94
C ALA A 439 -29.33 -7.15 -1.99
N LEU A 440 -28.82 -5.91 -2.03
CA LEU A 440 -29.36 -4.80 -1.24
C LEU A 440 -30.72 -4.33 -1.79
N PHE A 441 -30.85 -4.17 -3.10
CA PHE A 441 -32.09 -3.69 -3.74
C PHE A 441 -33.21 -4.73 -3.75
N ASP A 442 -32.88 -6.02 -3.68
CA ASP A 442 -33.84 -7.13 -3.60
C ASP A 442 -34.50 -7.24 -2.22
N LYS A 443 -33.99 -6.53 -1.20
CA LYS A 443 -34.63 -6.47 0.12
C LYS A 443 -35.84 -5.54 0.08
N ASP A 444 -36.95 -6.03 0.63
CA ASP A 444 -38.16 -5.25 0.85
C ASP A 444 -38.07 -4.61 2.25
N VAL A 445 -37.78 -3.31 2.29
CA VAL A 445 -37.56 -2.53 3.51
C VAL A 445 -38.33 -1.22 3.42
N GLU A 446 -38.95 -0.84 4.53
CA GLU A 446 -39.80 0.36 4.63
C GLU A 446 -38.95 1.65 4.46
N ASP A 447 -37.82 1.73 5.16
CA ASP A 447 -36.91 2.89 5.12
C ASP A 447 -35.65 2.60 4.28
N PHE A 448 -35.78 2.59 2.96
CA PHE A 448 -34.64 2.38 2.07
C PHE A 448 -33.68 3.59 2.09
N PRO A 449 -32.36 3.42 2.27
CA PRO A 449 -31.43 4.54 2.48
C PRO A 449 -31.01 5.24 1.17
N VAL A 450 -31.96 5.91 0.51
CA VAL A 450 -31.81 6.55 -0.82
C VAL A 450 -30.55 7.41 -0.94
N GLU A 451 -30.32 8.33 0.00
CA GLU A 451 -29.18 9.26 -0.09
C GLU A 451 -27.82 8.56 -0.03
N ARG A 452 -27.69 7.52 0.81
CA ARG A 452 -26.44 6.77 0.94
C ARG A 452 -26.21 5.87 -0.27
N VAL A 453 -27.29 5.30 -0.82
CA VAL A 453 -27.22 4.54 -2.08
C VAL A 453 -26.77 5.44 -3.23
N LEU A 454 -27.31 6.66 -3.34
CA LEU A 454 -26.89 7.63 -4.36
C LEU A 454 -25.39 7.91 -4.33
N GLN A 455 -24.77 8.00 -3.15
CA GLN A 455 -23.31 8.18 -3.04
C GLN A 455 -22.53 7.04 -3.73
N VAL A 456 -22.97 5.79 -3.58
CA VAL A 456 -22.33 4.64 -4.23
C VAL A 456 -22.59 4.64 -5.74
N LEU A 457 -23.77 5.08 -6.17
CA LEU A 457 -24.07 5.24 -7.60
C LEU A 457 -23.24 6.37 -8.24
N PHE A 458 -22.93 7.44 -7.50
CA PHE A 458 -22.01 8.47 -7.95
C PHE A 458 -20.58 7.94 -8.06
N ASP A 459 -20.14 7.11 -7.12
CA ASP A 459 -18.83 6.44 -7.23
C ASP A 459 -18.77 5.61 -8.53
N LEU A 460 -19.82 4.83 -8.86
CA LEU A 460 -19.91 4.11 -10.15
C LEU A 460 -19.81 5.04 -11.35
N GLN A 461 -20.57 6.14 -11.36
CA GLN A 461 -20.53 7.13 -12.45
C GLN A 461 -19.14 7.75 -12.61
N ASN A 462 -18.47 8.08 -11.50
CA ASN A 462 -17.12 8.64 -11.50
C ASN A 462 -16.06 7.65 -12.00
N MET A 463 -16.30 6.34 -11.82
CA MET A 463 -15.48 5.28 -12.39
C MET A 463 -15.81 4.99 -13.87
N GLY A 464 -16.82 5.66 -14.45
CA GLY A 464 -17.27 5.45 -15.83
C GLY A 464 -18.27 4.31 -16.00
N ASP A 465 -18.74 3.69 -14.92
CA ASP A 465 -19.71 2.60 -14.92
C ASP A 465 -21.16 3.13 -15.07
N HIS A 466 -21.40 3.87 -16.15
CA HIS A 466 -22.66 4.56 -16.39
C HIS A 466 -23.85 3.62 -16.64
N GLU A 467 -23.63 2.48 -17.29
CA GLU A 467 -24.68 1.49 -17.58
C GLU A 467 -25.24 0.85 -16.28
N PRO A 468 -24.41 0.26 -15.39
CA PRO A 468 -24.89 -0.21 -14.10
C PRO A 468 -25.51 0.90 -13.25
N ALA A 469 -24.89 2.08 -13.19
CA ALA A 469 -25.44 3.20 -12.44
C ALA A 469 -26.85 3.58 -12.93
N LEU A 470 -27.08 3.64 -14.24
CA LEU A 470 -28.40 3.91 -14.81
C LEU A 470 -29.42 2.82 -14.43
N ALA A 471 -29.02 1.56 -14.42
CA ALA A 471 -29.90 0.45 -14.02
C ALA A 471 -30.35 0.57 -12.57
N TYR A 472 -29.43 0.85 -11.63
CA TYR A 472 -29.80 1.04 -10.22
C TYR A 472 -30.59 2.32 -9.98
N LEU A 473 -30.29 3.43 -10.67
CA LEU A 473 -31.09 4.65 -10.57
C LEU A 473 -32.54 4.42 -11.03
N LYS A 474 -32.77 3.60 -12.06
CA LYS A 474 -34.12 3.18 -12.49
C LYS A 474 -34.84 2.39 -11.41
N ARG A 475 -34.17 1.42 -10.78
CA ARG A 475 -34.73 0.66 -9.64
C ARG A 475 -35.03 1.57 -8.44
N LEU A 476 -34.21 2.59 -8.22
CA LEU A 476 -34.41 3.55 -7.13
C LEU A 476 -35.67 4.40 -7.34
N LEU A 477 -36.03 4.74 -8.59
CA LEU A 477 -37.29 5.42 -8.93
C LEU A 477 -38.55 4.61 -8.61
N GLU A 478 -38.43 3.31 -8.40
CA GLU A 478 -39.55 2.42 -8.03
C GLU A 478 -39.80 2.37 -6.52
N LYS A 479 -38.90 2.97 -5.71
CA LYS A 479 -39.05 3.07 -4.26
C LYS A 479 -39.95 4.26 -3.90
N ASP A 480 -40.39 4.30 -2.64
CA ASP A 480 -41.08 5.49 -2.12
C ASP A 480 -40.08 6.65 -2.00
N LEU A 481 -40.37 7.76 -2.68
CA LEU A 481 -39.44 8.87 -2.86
C LEU A 481 -40.17 10.18 -2.64
N GLU A 482 -39.48 11.12 -1.98
CA GLU A 482 -39.90 12.51 -1.98
C GLU A 482 -39.77 13.11 -3.38
N ASP A 483 -40.60 14.10 -3.71
CA ASP A 483 -40.56 14.80 -5.00
C ASP A 483 -39.17 15.34 -5.35
N ARG A 484 -38.42 15.81 -4.34
CA ARG A 484 -37.03 16.27 -4.49
C ARG A 484 -36.13 15.13 -4.95
N GLN A 485 -36.20 13.97 -4.28
CA GLN A 485 -35.38 12.80 -4.59
C GLN A 485 -35.69 12.26 -5.99
N HIS A 486 -36.98 12.19 -6.35
CA HIS A 486 -37.41 11.77 -7.68
C HIS A 486 -36.79 12.67 -8.77
N ARG A 487 -36.83 13.98 -8.55
CA ARG A 487 -36.24 14.98 -9.44
C ARG A 487 -34.72 14.83 -9.58
N GLU A 488 -34.04 14.59 -8.46
CA GLU A 488 -32.60 14.38 -8.40
C GLU A 488 -32.18 13.11 -9.15
N ILE A 489 -32.85 11.99 -8.90
CA ILE A 489 -32.57 10.72 -9.57
C ILE A 489 -32.70 10.85 -11.09
N LEU A 490 -33.74 11.53 -11.59
CA LEU A 490 -33.89 11.80 -13.03
C LEU A 490 -32.72 12.59 -13.63
N PHE A 491 -32.14 13.52 -12.87
CA PHE A 491 -30.97 14.26 -13.31
C PHE A 491 -29.73 13.36 -13.37
N TRP A 492 -29.50 12.54 -12.34
CA TRP A 492 -28.36 11.63 -12.31
C TRP A 492 -28.47 10.54 -13.38
N MET A 493 -29.69 10.08 -13.70
CA MET A 493 -29.93 9.19 -14.84
C MET A 493 -29.53 9.85 -16.16
N ALA A 494 -29.81 11.15 -16.31
CA ALA A 494 -29.41 11.92 -17.48
C ALA A 494 -27.89 12.02 -17.61
N GLU A 495 -27.16 12.22 -16.50
CA GLU A 495 -25.69 12.22 -16.49
C GLU A 495 -25.12 10.85 -16.88
N SER A 496 -25.72 9.74 -16.43
CA SER A 496 -25.32 8.41 -16.93
C SER A 496 -25.59 8.23 -18.42
N ALA A 497 -26.77 8.65 -18.92
CA ALA A 497 -27.08 8.57 -20.35
C ALA A 497 -26.09 9.40 -21.20
N GLU A 498 -25.74 10.58 -20.70
CA GLU A 498 -24.75 11.47 -21.32
C GLU A 498 -23.35 10.83 -21.34
N GLY A 499 -22.92 10.21 -20.24
CA GLY A 499 -21.65 9.49 -20.12
C GLY A 499 -21.54 8.27 -21.05
N MET A 500 -22.67 7.62 -21.37
CA MET A 500 -22.75 6.55 -22.37
C MET A 500 -22.83 7.08 -23.82
N GLY A 501 -22.92 8.40 -24.01
CA GLY A 501 -23.04 9.04 -25.32
C GLY A 501 -24.46 9.11 -25.88
N ASP A 502 -25.49 8.68 -25.15
CA ASP A 502 -26.90 8.82 -25.57
C ASP A 502 -27.42 10.22 -25.26
N ARG A 503 -27.03 11.16 -26.14
CA ARG A 503 -27.33 12.59 -25.99
C ARG A 503 -28.83 12.90 -26.01
N LEU A 504 -29.61 12.13 -26.76
CA LEU A 504 -31.07 12.33 -26.87
C LEU A 504 -31.78 11.88 -25.59
N GLU A 505 -31.43 10.70 -25.07
CA GLU A 505 -31.98 10.21 -23.81
C GLU A 505 -31.56 11.11 -22.63
N ALA A 506 -30.29 11.56 -22.59
CA ALA A 506 -29.81 12.52 -21.60
C ALA A 506 -30.65 13.80 -21.62
N ALA A 507 -30.84 14.41 -22.79
CA ALA A 507 -31.66 15.61 -22.93
C ALA A 507 -33.10 15.38 -22.44
N ARG A 508 -33.71 14.25 -22.79
CA ARG A 508 -35.06 13.89 -22.34
C ARG A 508 -35.15 13.78 -20.82
N LEU A 509 -34.20 13.10 -20.19
CA LEU A 509 -34.15 12.89 -18.73
C LEU A 509 -33.91 14.19 -17.98
N TYR A 510 -32.97 15.04 -18.43
CA TYR A 510 -32.76 16.37 -17.86
C TYR A 510 -34.03 17.24 -17.93
N LEU A 511 -34.76 17.22 -19.05
CA LEU A 511 -36.02 17.95 -19.17
C LEU A 511 -37.11 17.41 -18.23
N ARG A 512 -37.20 16.08 -18.06
CA ARG A 512 -38.11 15.46 -17.09
C ARG A 512 -37.77 15.85 -15.65
N SER A 513 -36.48 15.92 -15.31
CA SER A 513 -36.03 16.45 -14.01
C SER A 513 -36.38 17.94 -13.86
N ALA A 514 -36.17 18.76 -14.90
CA ALA A 514 -36.45 20.18 -14.84
C ALA A 514 -37.95 20.49 -14.61
N GLY A 515 -38.83 19.74 -15.28
CA GLY A 515 -40.27 19.94 -15.29
C GLY A 515 -41.09 19.00 -14.40
N PHE A 516 -40.45 18.32 -13.44
CA PHE A 516 -41.14 17.41 -12.52
C PHE A 516 -42.23 18.18 -11.73
N HIS A 517 -43.49 17.73 -11.81
CA HIS A 517 -44.73 18.37 -11.36
C HIS A 517 -45.10 19.74 -11.97
N ASP A 518 -44.13 20.56 -12.39
CA ASP A 518 -44.37 21.84 -13.08
C ASP A 518 -43.45 22.01 -14.31
N PRO A 519 -43.98 21.85 -15.53
CA PRO A 519 -43.23 22.04 -16.78
C PRO A 519 -42.62 23.45 -16.94
N PHE A 520 -43.13 24.45 -16.22
CA PHE A 520 -42.72 25.85 -16.32
C PHE A 520 -41.83 26.32 -15.17
N SER A 521 -41.55 25.46 -14.17
CA SER A 521 -40.69 25.82 -13.04
C SER A 521 -39.33 26.31 -13.53
N MET A 522 -38.86 27.43 -12.99
CA MET A 522 -37.55 28.04 -13.29
C MET A 522 -36.73 28.25 -12.01
N ASP A 523 -36.90 27.38 -11.01
CA ASP A 523 -36.01 27.35 -9.86
C ASP A 523 -34.56 27.02 -10.27
N GLN A 524 -33.61 27.16 -9.34
CA GLN A 524 -32.18 26.99 -9.64
C GLN A 524 -31.85 25.58 -10.18
N TRP A 525 -32.57 24.55 -9.73
CA TRP A 525 -32.43 23.19 -10.24
C TRP A 525 -32.96 23.07 -11.67
N ALA A 526 -34.15 23.62 -11.94
CA ALA A 526 -34.80 23.60 -13.24
C ALA A 526 -33.98 24.33 -14.30
N GLN A 527 -33.34 25.43 -13.92
CA GLN A 527 -32.43 26.16 -14.79
C GLN A 527 -31.18 25.32 -15.11
N THR A 528 -30.60 24.66 -14.12
CA THR A 528 -29.42 23.79 -14.29
C THR A 528 -29.73 22.59 -15.19
N ALA A 529 -30.84 21.90 -14.94
CA ALA A 529 -31.28 20.75 -15.73
C ALA A 529 -31.63 21.15 -17.18
N ARG A 530 -32.34 22.26 -17.41
CA ARG A 530 -32.60 22.75 -18.78
C ARG A 530 -31.32 23.18 -19.51
N TYR A 531 -30.34 23.72 -18.78
CA TYR A 531 -29.05 24.07 -19.37
C TYR A 531 -28.31 22.82 -19.84
N ARG A 532 -28.23 21.78 -19.00
CA ARG A 532 -27.66 20.47 -19.36
C ARG A 532 -28.40 19.81 -20.53
N ALA A 533 -29.73 19.86 -20.53
CA ALA A 533 -30.53 19.37 -21.66
C ALA A 533 -30.20 20.09 -22.96
N ALA A 534 -30.01 21.41 -22.92
CA ALA A 534 -29.65 22.19 -24.11
C ALA A 534 -28.24 21.85 -24.61
N ASP A 535 -27.27 21.65 -23.71
CA ASP A 535 -25.93 21.16 -24.06
C ASP A 535 -26.03 19.78 -24.76
N ALA A 536 -26.77 18.83 -24.18
CA ALA A 536 -26.95 17.49 -24.76
C ALA A 536 -27.67 17.51 -26.12
N LEU A 537 -28.71 18.33 -26.30
CA LEU A 537 -29.40 18.50 -27.60
C LEU A 537 -28.47 19.11 -28.67
N ALA A 538 -27.63 20.07 -28.29
CA ALA A 538 -26.66 20.65 -29.20
C ALA A 538 -25.65 19.60 -29.67
N ASP A 539 -25.13 18.78 -28.74
CA ASP A 539 -24.20 17.69 -29.04
C ASP A 539 -24.86 16.59 -29.90
N ALA A 540 -26.17 16.38 -29.76
CA ALA A 540 -26.96 15.49 -30.62
C ALA A 540 -27.28 16.05 -32.02
N GLY A 541 -26.91 17.30 -32.31
CA GLY A 541 -27.22 17.98 -33.57
C GLY A 541 -28.61 18.64 -33.64
N LEU A 542 -29.39 18.62 -32.56
CA LEU A 542 -30.69 19.29 -32.46
C LEU A 542 -30.53 20.77 -32.09
N THR A 543 -29.85 21.52 -32.96
CA THR A 543 -29.40 22.90 -32.70
C THR A 543 -30.54 23.90 -32.50
N GLU A 544 -31.69 23.70 -33.15
CA GLU A 544 -32.88 24.55 -32.98
C GLU A 544 -33.49 24.39 -31.59
N ASP A 545 -33.59 23.15 -31.10
CA ASP A 545 -34.17 22.83 -29.80
C ASP A 545 -33.29 23.33 -28.66
N ALA A 546 -31.98 23.08 -28.77
CA ALA A 546 -30.98 23.62 -27.86
C ALA A 546 -31.07 25.15 -27.77
N ARG A 547 -31.21 25.85 -28.90
CA ARG A 547 -31.32 27.31 -28.92
C ARG A 547 -32.59 27.81 -28.23
N ARG A 548 -33.73 27.15 -28.43
CA ARG A 548 -34.99 27.50 -27.77
C ARG A 548 -34.85 27.41 -26.25
N LEU A 549 -34.20 26.35 -25.75
CA LEU A 549 -33.94 26.18 -24.31
C LEU A 549 -32.99 27.25 -23.77
N TYR A 550 -31.85 27.51 -24.43
CA TYR A 550 -30.95 28.58 -23.98
C TYR A 550 -31.61 29.96 -23.99
N GLN A 551 -32.48 30.25 -24.95
CA GLN A 551 -33.21 31.52 -25.00
C GLN A 551 -34.21 31.62 -23.84
N SER A 552 -34.91 30.54 -23.51
CA SER A 552 -35.80 30.47 -22.36
C SER A 552 -35.04 30.71 -21.05
N LEU A 553 -33.88 30.06 -20.88
CA LEU A 553 -32.98 30.28 -19.75
C LEU A 553 -32.49 31.73 -19.69
N LEU A 554 -32.07 32.30 -20.82
CA LEU A 554 -31.61 33.68 -20.90
C LEU A 554 -32.70 34.67 -20.48
N ASN A 555 -33.97 34.34 -20.67
CA ASN A 555 -35.08 35.19 -20.22
C ASN A 555 -35.35 35.05 -18.71
N ALA A 556 -35.08 33.88 -18.12
CA ALA A 556 -35.36 33.57 -16.72
C ALA A 556 -34.17 33.79 -15.76
N THR A 557 -32.94 33.85 -16.26
CA THR A 557 -31.73 34.05 -15.44
C THR A 557 -31.43 35.53 -15.24
N GLU A 558 -31.29 35.95 -13.97
CA GLU A 558 -30.97 37.33 -13.59
C GLU A 558 -29.44 37.61 -13.56
N ASP A 559 -28.64 36.62 -13.20
CA ASP A 559 -27.18 36.74 -13.08
C ASP A 559 -26.49 37.05 -14.42
N GLU A 560 -25.81 38.19 -14.52
CA GLU A 560 -25.26 38.68 -15.78
C GLU A 560 -24.10 37.81 -16.32
N ALA A 561 -23.33 37.14 -15.44
CA ALA A 561 -22.29 36.23 -15.86
C ALA A 561 -22.88 34.98 -16.56
N ARG A 562 -23.90 34.35 -15.96
CA ARG A 562 -24.64 33.24 -16.57
C ARG A 562 -25.34 33.65 -17.86
N ARG A 563 -25.94 34.85 -17.91
CA ARG A 563 -26.55 35.41 -19.14
C ARG A 563 -25.53 35.56 -20.26
N SER A 564 -24.30 35.99 -19.96
CA SER A 564 -23.22 36.09 -20.94
C SER A 564 -22.84 34.72 -21.53
N VAL A 565 -22.73 33.68 -20.68
CA VAL A 565 -22.48 32.29 -21.13
C VAL A 565 -23.59 31.81 -22.07
N LEU A 566 -24.86 32.03 -21.71
CA LEU A 566 -26.02 31.65 -22.54
C LEU A 566 -26.01 32.36 -23.90
N ARG A 567 -25.73 33.67 -23.94
CA ARG A 567 -25.59 34.42 -25.21
C ARG A 567 -24.47 33.84 -26.08
N ASN A 568 -23.34 33.48 -25.49
CA ASN A 568 -22.22 32.87 -26.20
C ASN A 568 -22.60 31.51 -26.79
N ARG A 569 -23.28 30.63 -26.03
CA ARG A 569 -23.79 29.34 -26.50
C ARG A 569 -24.75 29.50 -27.69
N ILE A 570 -25.72 30.41 -27.58
CA ILE A 570 -26.67 30.74 -28.67
C ILE A 570 -25.93 31.22 -29.92
N GLN A 571 -24.91 32.09 -29.76
CA GLN A 571 -24.12 32.58 -30.88
C GLN A 571 -23.32 31.45 -31.56
N ARG A 572 -22.68 30.55 -30.79
CA ARG A 572 -21.96 29.40 -31.36
C ARG A 572 -22.87 28.51 -32.19
N LEU A 573 -24.07 28.21 -31.71
CA LEU A 573 -25.04 27.40 -32.45
C LEU A 573 -25.51 28.05 -33.77
N ARG A 574 -25.47 29.38 -33.88
CA ARG A 574 -25.79 30.10 -35.14
C ARG A 574 -24.66 30.04 -36.16
N LEU A 575 -23.43 29.76 -35.71
CA LEU A 575 -22.23 29.72 -36.55
C LEU A 575 -21.90 28.29 -37.01
N GLN A 576 -22.54 27.26 -36.45
CA GLN A 576 -22.43 25.88 -36.92
C GLN A 576 -23.32 25.68 -38.17
N PRO A 577 -22.78 25.15 -39.29
CA PRO A 577 -23.60 24.78 -40.44
C PRO A 577 -24.53 23.61 -40.05
N ALA A 578 -25.80 23.66 -40.46
CA ALA A 578 -26.76 22.58 -40.22
C ALA A 578 -26.20 21.25 -40.75
N SER A 579 -25.96 20.28 -39.87
CA SER A 579 -25.62 18.92 -40.31
C SER A 579 -26.89 18.29 -40.91
N PRO A 580 -26.81 17.67 -42.10
CA PRO A 580 -27.97 16.99 -42.68
C PRO A 580 -28.36 15.79 -41.80
N PRO A 581 -29.65 15.41 -41.76
CA PRO A 581 -30.09 14.22 -41.03
C PRO A 581 -29.32 12.99 -41.54
N GLY A 582 -28.86 12.14 -40.62
CA GLY A 582 -28.27 10.84 -40.93
C GLY A 582 -29.23 9.96 -41.74
N PRO A 583 -28.71 8.91 -42.43
CA PRO A 583 -29.44 8.18 -43.45
C PRO A 583 -30.74 7.59 -42.89
N GLU A 584 -31.84 7.82 -43.61
CA GLU A 584 -33.13 7.15 -43.41
C GLU A 584 -32.91 5.63 -43.39
N ILE A 585 -33.29 5.00 -42.28
CA ILE A 585 -33.52 3.56 -42.25
C ILE A 585 -34.86 3.36 -42.96
N ASP A 586 -34.81 2.88 -44.20
CA ASP A 586 -35.97 2.44 -44.97
C ASP A 586 -36.65 1.24 -44.24
N PRO A 587 -37.98 1.08 -44.38
CA PRO A 587 -38.86 0.38 -43.42
C PRO A 587 -38.71 -1.15 -43.32
#